data_AF-A0A925TQM8-F1
#
_entry.id   AF-A0A925TQM8-F1
#
_cell.length_a   1.000
_cell.length_b   1.000
_cell.length_c   1.000
_cell.angle_alpha   90.00
_cell.angle_beta   90.00
_cell.angle_gamma   90.00
#
_symmetry.space_group_name_H-M   'P 1'
#
loop_
_entity.id
_entity.type
_entity.pdbx_description
1 polymer ?
#
loop_
_entity_poly.entity_id
_entity_poly.type
_entity_poly.pdbx_seq_one_letter_code
_entity_poly.pdbx_strand_id
1 'polypeptide(L)'
;MNEVRKFEVKSQEDVWFYEKQLNLFDVLDFFPPDAIESKTGEHGKPLTIETDLGWSFDTDIERGKFCFRKKSKSSDGTGKWVQASGLKAGDRIVIEKTGDRTYRLSKEST
;
A
#
# COMPACT_ATOMS: atom_id res chain seq x y z
N MET A 1 9.34 16.84 9.59
CA MET A 1 9.63 15.95 8.45
C MET A 1 8.66 14.80 8.54
N ASN A 2 7.95 14.51 7.46
CA ASN A 2 7.04 13.36 7.44
C ASN A 2 7.87 12.07 7.44
N GLU A 3 7.39 11.05 8.15
CA GLU A 3 8.04 9.75 8.16
C GLU A 3 7.80 9.06 6.83
N VAL A 4 8.82 8.40 6.27
CA VAL A 4 8.75 7.77 4.94
C VAL A 4 9.35 6.37 5.00
N ARG A 5 8.65 5.41 4.42
CA ARG A 5 9.16 4.08 4.10
C ARG A 5 9.28 3.92 2.60
N LYS A 6 10.38 3.31 2.16
CA LYS A 6 10.65 3.02 0.74
C LYS A 6 11.06 1.57 0.61
N PHE A 7 10.59 0.91 -0.44
CA PHE A 7 11.08 -0.40 -0.82
C PHE A 7 11.24 -0.50 -2.33
N GLU A 8 12.28 -1.23 -2.72
CA GLU A 8 12.72 -1.35 -4.11
C GLU A 8 11.93 -2.44 -4.84
N VAL A 9 11.53 -2.14 -6.07
CA VAL A 9 10.91 -3.10 -6.99
C VAL A 9 12.05 -3.82 -7.71
N LYS A 10 12.39 -5.03 -7.29
CA LYS A 10 13.63 -5.70 -7.73
C LYS A 10 13.48 -6.33 -9.11
N SER A 11 12.27 -6.72 -9.48
CA SER A 11 12.02 -7.50 -10.70
C SER A 11 10.66 -7.20 -11.34
N GLN A 12 10.49 -7.64 -12.58
CA GLN A 12 9.19 -7.58 -13.25
C GLN A 12 8.16 -8.52 -12.58
N GLU A 13 8.62 -9.60 -11.93
CA GLU A 13 7.75 -10.48 -11.15
C GLU A 13 7.16 -9.76 -9.93
N ASP A 14 7.94 -8.88 -9.28
CA ASP A 14 7.45 -8.04 -8.19
C ASP A 14 6.33 -7.11 -8.66
N VAL A 15 6.50 -6.47 -9.84
CA VAL A 15 5.44 -5.63 -10.42
C VAL A 15 4.16 -6.44 -10.60
N TRP A 16 4.27 -7.63 -11.20
CA TRP A 16 3.12 -8.48 -11.47
C TRP A 16 2.45 -8.99 -10.19
N PHE A 17 3.24 -9.19 -9.13
CA PHE A 17 2.73 -9.49 -7.81
C PHE A 17 2.01 -8.29 -7.18
N TYR A 18 2.58 -7.09 -7.27
CA TYR A 18 2.02 -5.86 -6.71
C TYR A 18 0.72 -5.41 -7.38
N GLU A 19 0.50 -5.74 -8.65
CA GLU A 19 -0.81 -5.58 -9.30
C GLU A 19 -1.93 -6.35 -8.59
N LYS A 20 -1.59 -7.49 -7.96
CA LYS A 20 -2.55 -8.31 -7.21
C LYS A 20 -2.64 -7.87 -5.76
N GLN A 21 -1.48 -7.67 -5.12
CA GLN A 21 -1.37 -7.25 -3.73
C GLN A 21 -0.01 -6.61 -3.47
N LEU A 22 -0.02 -5.43 -2.84
CA LEU A 22 1.21 -4.79 -2.40
C LEU A 22 1.65 -5.41 -1.07
N ASN A 23 2.82 -6.04 -1.03
CA ASN A 23 3.36 -6.61 0.20
C ASN A 23 3.85 -5.50 1.13
N LEU A 24 3.33 -5.47 2.35
CA LEU A 24 3.68 -4.50 3.38
C LEU A 24 4.48 -5.13 4.52
N PHE A 25 4.87 -6.41 4.43
CA PHE A 25 5.51 -7.16 5.52
C PHE A 25 6.68 -6.39 6.17
N ASP A 26 7.59 -5.84 5.37
CA ASP A 26 8.77 -5.11 5.84
C ASP A 26 8.46 -3.71 6.41
N VAL A 27 7.22 -3.25 6.29
CA VAL A 27 6.78 -1.90 6.70
C VAL A 27 5.52 -1.94 7.56
N LEU A 28 5.14 -3.10 8.13
CA LEU A 28 3.93 -3.21 8.97
C LEU A 28 4.01 -2.35 10.24
N ASP A 29 5.22 -2.18 10.78
CA ASP A 29 5.52 -1.33 11.94
C ASP A 29 5.18 0.16 11.69
N PHE A 30 5.06 0.53 10.41
CA PHE A 30 4.74 1.88 9.98
C PHE A 30 3.26 2.26 10.14
N PHE A 31 2.40 1.25 10.27
CA PHE A 31 0.96 1.43 10.40
C PHE A 31 0.51 1.24 11.85
N PRO A 32 -0.57 1.91 12.29
CA PRO A 32 -1.17 1.64 13.59
C PRO A 32 -1.50 0.15 13.72
N PRO A 33 -1.16 -0.51 14.85
CA PRO A 33 -1.46 -1.93 15.05
C PRO A 33 -2.95 -2.26 14.91
N ASP A 34 -3.82 -1.29 15.22
CA ASP A 34 -5.28 -1.43 15.10
C ASP A 34 -5.81 -1.28 13.67
N ALA A 35 -4.96 -0.91 12.70
CA ALA A 35 -5.28 -0.93 11.27
C ALA A 35 -5.06 -2.31 10.63
N ILE A 36 -4.39 -3.21 11.35
CA ILE A 36 -4.16 -4.58 10.94
C ILE A 36 -5.33 -5.41 11.45
N GLU A 37 -5.89 -6.24 10.57
CA GLU A 37 -6.90 -7.23 10.89
C GLU A 37 -6.58 -7.97 12.20
N SER A 38 -7.59 -8.16 13.03
CA SER A 38 -7.44 -8.82 14.33
C SER A 38 -7.08 -10.30 14.13
N LYS A 39 -6.58 -10.95 15.18
CA LYS A 39 -6.32 -12.40 15.13
C LYS A 39 -7.60 -13.23 14.95
N THR A 40 -8.76 -12.66 15.27
CA THR A 40 -10.08 -13.28 15.12
C THR A 40 -10.72 -13.01 13.75
N GLY A 41 -10.02 -12.30 12.84
CA GLY A 41 -10.49 -12.01 11.48
C GLY A 41 -11.37 -10.77 11.36
N GLU A 42 -11.41 -9.93 12.39
CA GLU A 42 -12.13 -8.66 12.33
C GLU A 42 -11.31 -7.62 11.56
N HIS A 43 -12.00 -6.81 10.76
CA HIS A 43 -11.38 -5.75 9.97
C HIS A 43 -10.60 -4.78 10.87
N GLY A 44 -9.46 -4.32 10.36
CA GLY A 44 -8.72 -3.24 10.99
C GLY A 44 -9.48 -1.92 10.88
N LYS A 45 -9.14 -0.98 11.75
CA LYS A 45 -9.61 0.40 11.61
C LYS A 45 -9.06 1.02 10.32
N PRO A 46 -9.88 1.81 9.60
CA PRO A 46 -9.54 2.28 8.27
C PRO A 46 -8.30 3.17 8.24
N LEU A 47 -7.58 3.11 7.13
CA LEU A 47 -6.51 3.97 6.69
C LEU A 47 -6.95 4.64 5.39
N THR A 48 -6.58 5.89 5.19
CA THR A 48 -6.75 6.60 3.92
C THR A 48 -5.43 6.63 3.18
N ILE A 49 -5.40 6.10 1.96
CA ILE A 49 -4.23 6.13 1.10
C ILE A 49 -4.46 7.14 -0.01
N GLU A 50 -3.69 8.23 -0.01
CA GLU A 50 -3.63 9.22 -1.08
C GLU A 50 -2.61 8.76 -2.12
N THR A 51 -2.99 8.74 -3.40
CA THR A 51 -2.04 8.41 -4.46
C THR A 51 -1.45 9.66 -5.10
N ASP A 52 -0.25 9.54 -5.64
CA ASP A 52 0.37 10.53 -6.53
C ASP A 52 -0.39 10.72 -7.87
N LEU A 53 -1.41 9.91 -8.14
CA LEU A 53 -2.26 9.96 -9.32
C LEU A 53 -3.53 10.82 -9.11
N GLY A 54 -3.65 11.51 -7.97
CA GLY A 54 -4.74 12.46 -7.71
C GLY A 54 -6.05 11.85 -7.18
N TRP A 55 -6.04 10.58 -6.78
CA TRP A 55 -7.17 9.92 -6.13
C TRP A 55 -6.74 9.25 -4.82
N SER A 56 -7.70 8.94 -3.95
CA SER A 56 -7.47 8.26 -2.69
C SER A 56 -8.42 7.07 -2.50
N PHE A 57 -8.08 6.19 -1.58
CA PHE A 57 -8.93 5.06 -1.21
C PHE A 57 -8.77 4.70 0.26
N ASP A 58 -9.87 4.26 0.88
CA ASP A 58 -9.87 3.77 2.25
C ASP A 58 -9.70 2.25 2.30
N THR A 59 -8.80 1.78 3.15
CA THR A 59 -8.45 0.36 3.29
C THR A 59 -8.11 0.02 4.75
N ASP A 60 -7.89 -1.25 5.03
CA ASP A 60 -7.25 -1.77 6.24
C ASP A 60 -6.17 -2.76 5.80
N ILE A 61 -5.46 -3.39 6.73
CA ILE A 61 -4.39 -4.35 6.39
C ILE A 61 -4.87 -5.77 6.67
N GLU A 62 -4.86 -6.62 5.64
CA GLU A 62 -5.16 -8.05 5.76
C GLU A 62 -3.98 -8.75 6.44
N ARG A 63 -4.22 -9.39 7.59
CA ARG A 63 -3.15 -9.98 8.41
C ARG A 63 -2.51 -11.19 7.73
N GLY A 64 -3.30 -12.00 7.03
CA GLY A 64 -2.81 -13.23 6.40
C GLY A 64 -1.85 -12.99 5.23
N LYS A 65 -2.00 -11.87 4.53
CA LYS A 65 -1.22 -11.52 3.34
C LYS A 65 -0.29 -10.32 3.53
N PHE A 66 -0.44 -9.62 4.65
CA PHE A 66 0.27 -8.38 4.95
C PHE A 66 0.16 -7.36 3.82
N CYS A 67 -1.07 -7.13 3.33
CA CYS A 67 -1.32 -6.19 2.24
C CYS A 67 -2.53 -5.30 2.56
N PHE A 68 -2.63 -4.16 1.88
CA PHE A 68 -3.87 -3.39 1.90
C PHE A 68 -5.03 -4.23 1.38
N ARG A 69 -6.11 -4.30 2.15
CA ARG A 69 -7.27 -5.12 1.83
C ARG A 69 -7.98 -4.57 0.60
N LYS A 70 -8.29 -5.46 -0.33
CA LYS A 70 -9.11 -5.15 -1.50
C LYS A 70 -10.59 -5.23 -1.13
N LYS A 71 -11.29 -4.10 -1.12
CA LYS A 71 -12.74 -4.05 -0.79
C LYS A 71 -13.63 -4.67 -1.88
N SER A 72 -13.28 -4.55 -3.16
CA SER A 72 -14.00 -5.22 -4.26
C SER A 72 -13.14 -5.30 -5.54
N LYS A 73 -13.59 -6.06 -6.56
CA LYS A 73 -12.90 -6.14 -7.87
C LYS A 73 -12.87 -4.81 -8.63
N SER A 74 -13.88 -3.95 -8.42
CA SER A 74 -14.04 -2.65 -9.08
C SER A 74 -13.58 -1.47 -8.23
N SER A 75 -13.18 -1.70 -6.97
CA SER A 75 -12.69 -0.66 -6.08
C SER A 75 -11.26 -0.26 -6.42
N ASP A 76 -11.03 1.04 -6.40
CA ASP A 76 -9.70 1.63 -6.43
C ASP A 76 -8.86 1.11 -5.26
N GLY A 77 -7.57 0.86 -5.53
CA GLY A 77 -6.65 0.26 -4.57
C GLY A 77 -5.26 0.08 -5.18
N THR A 78 -4.36 -0.58 -4.45
CA THR A 78 -2.95 -0.67 -4.87
C THR A 78 -2.75 -1.30 -6.24
N GLY A 79 -3.54 -2.31 -6.62
CA GLY A 79 -3.42 -2.92 -7.95
C GLY A 79 -3.69 -1.95 -9.09
N LYS A 80 -4.74 -1.12 -8.97
CA LYS A 80 -5.03 -0.03 -9.93
C LYS A 80 -3.89 0.99 -9.94
N TRP A 81 -3.37 1.33 -8.76
CA TRP A 81 -2.24 2.26 -8.65
C TRP A 81 -0.98 1.73 -9.33
N VAL A 82 -0.60 0.47 -9.13
CA VAL A 82 0.59 -0.15 -9.77
C VAL A 82 0.50 -0.06 -11.29
N GLN A 83 -0.66 -0.39 -11.87
CA GLN A 83 -0.89 -0.33 -13.31
C GLN A 83 -0.86 1.10 -13.83
N ALA A 84 -1.55 2.02 -13.16
CA ALA A 84 -1.69 3.40 -13.62
C ALA A 84 -0.42 4.26 -13.39
N SER A 85 0.39 3.94 -12.37
CA SER A 85 1.65 4.65 -12.11
C SER A 85 2.75 4.26 -13.10
N GLY A 86 2.59 3.16 -13.83
CA GLY A 86 3.62 2.62 -14.72
C GLY A 86 4.85 2.19 -13.92
N LEU A 87 4.63 1.52 -12.79
CA LEU A 87 5.69 0.98 -11.94
C LEU A 87 6.50 -0.07 -12.72
N LYS A 88 7.82 0.00 -12.64
CA LYS A 88 8.74 -0.96 -13.28
C LYS A 88 9.82 -1.44 -12.31
N ALA A 89 10.51 -2.52 -12.68
CA ALA A 89 11.71 -2.94 -11.97
C ALA A 89 12.75 -1.80 -11.93
N GLY A 90 13.38 -1.61 -10.77
CA GLY A 90 14.30 -0.52 -10.47
C GLY A 90 13.63 0.75 -9.92
N ASP A 91 12.31 0.88 -10.00
CA ASP A 91 11.59 1.93 -9.27
C ASP A 91 11.54 1.62 -7.76
N ARG A 92 11.19 2.62 -6.96
CA ARG A 92 10.87 2.47 -5.54
C ARG A 92 9.41 2.83 -5.29
N ILE A 93 8.76 2.03 -4.46
CA ILE A 93 7.46 2.38 -3.89
C ILE A 93 7.71 3.17 -2.61
N VAL A 94 7.05 4.31 -2.50
CA VAL A 94 7.20 5.25 -1.39
C VAL A 94 5.88 5.34 -0.64
N ILE A 95 5.93 5.13 0.67
CA ILE A 95 4.80 5.33 1.58
C ILE A 95 5.20 6.42 2.58
N GLU A 96 4.56 7.57 2.49
CA GLU A 96 4.78 8.71 3.37
C GLU A 96 3.60 8.83 4.34
N LYS A 97 3.86 9.04 5.63
CA LYS A 97 2.82 9.31 6.62
C LYS A 97 2.48 10.80 6.58
N THR A 98 1.27 11.14 6.13
CA THR A 98 0.79 12.53 5.98
C THR A 98 -0.20 12.93 7.06
N GLY A 99 -0.68 11.98 7.86
CA GLY A 99 -1.52 12.20 9.04
C GLY A 99 -1.55 10.98 9.95
N ASP A 100 -2.43 10.99 10.96
CA ASP A 100 -2.50 9.91 11.95
C ASP A 100 -2.85 8.55 11.35
N ARG A 101 -3.72 8.56 10.33
CA ARG A 101 -4.16 7.37 9.58
C ARG A 101 -4.20 7.63 8.07
N THR A 102 -3.47 8.65 7.64
CA THR A 102 -3.41 9.09 6.24
C THR A 102 -2.00 8.90 5.74
N TYR A 103 -1.88 8.22 4.61
CA TYR A 103 -0.60 7.90 3.99
C TYR A 103 -0.64 8.27 2.53
N ARG A 104 0.49 8.74 2.00
CA ARG A 104 0.68 8.96 0.58
C ARG A 104 1.45 7.80 -0.04
N LEU A 105 0.90 7.24 -1.10
CA LEU A 105 1.50 6.22 -1.94
C LEU A 105 1.99 6.87 -3.24
N SER A 106 3.28 6.78 -3.49
CA SER A 106 3.89 7.29 -4.72
C SER A 106 5.00 6.38 -5.22
N LYS A 107 5.42 6.61 -6.46
CA LYS A 107 6.61 5.96 -7.00
C LYS A 107 7.77 6.96 -7.13
N GLU A 108 8.98 6.46 -6.96
CA GLU A 108 10.22 7.17 -7.23
C GLU A 108 10.96 6.38 -8.31
N SER A 109 11.11 6.96 -9.49
CA SER A 109 11.86 6.33 -10.57
C SER A 109 13.35 6.63 -10.42
N THR A 110 14.15 5.58 -10.59
CA THR A 110 15.62 5.67 -10.68
C THR A 110 16.06 6.07 -12.08
#